data_AF-A5HHF8-F1
#
_entry.id   AF-A5HHF8-F1
#
_cell.length_a   1.000
_cell.length_b   1.000
_cell.length_c   1.000
_cell.angle_alpha   90.00
_cell.angle_beta   90.00
_cell.angle_gamma   90.00
#
_symmetry.space_group_name_H-M   'P 1'
#
loop_
_entity.id
_entity.type
_entity.pdbx_description
1 polymer ?
#
loop_
_entity_poly.entity_id
_entity_poly.type
_entity_poly.pdbx_seq_one_letter_code
_entity_poly.pdbx_strand_id
1 'polypeptide(L)' 'ACPSQCSCSGTDIHCHERSLRSVPVGIPTTTQILRLYRNQITKLELGVFDSLMEL' A
#
# COMPACT_ATOMS: atom_id res chain seq x y z
N ALA A 1 -9.68 -2.26 -6.96
CA ALA A 1 -8.83 -3.25 -7.65
C ALA A 1 -7.57 -3.47 -6.82
N CYS A 2 -7.01 -4.68 -6.77
CA CYS A 2 -5.79 -4.96 -6.00
C CYS A 2 -4.52 -4.55 -6.78
N PRO A 3 -3.54 -3.85 -6.19
CA PRO A 3 -2.27 -3.57 -6.86
C PRO A 3 -1.55 -4.86 -7.28
N SER A 4 -1.00 -4.90 -8.50
CA SER A 4 -0.34 -6.10 -9.07
C SER A 4 0.85 -6.60 -8.25
N GLN A 5 1.49 -5.71 -7.50
CA GLN A 5 2.64 -6.01 -6.65
C GLN A 5 2.24 -6.48 -5.25
N CYS A 6 0.95 -6.51 -4.93
CA CYS A 6 0.44 -6.83 -3.60
C CYS A 6 -0.56 -8.00 -3.68
N SER A 7 -0.89 -8.56 -2.53
CA SER A 7 -2.05 -9.44 -2.36
C SER A 7 -3.10 -8.72 -1.53
N CYS A 8 -4.37 -9.00 -1.77
CA CYS A 8 -5.47 -8.32 -1.09
C CYS A 8 -6.44 -9.35 -0.50
N SER A 9 -6.94 -9.09 0.71
CA SER A 9 -7.93 -9.91 1.39
C SER A 9 -8.96 -8.99 2.03
N GLY A 10 -10.12 -8.82 1.39
CA GLY A 10 -11.10 -7.82 1.82
C GLY A 10 -10.51 -6.40 1.74
N THR A 11 -10.44 -5.72 2.87
CA THR A 11 -9.89 -4.36 3.04
C THR A 11 -8.42 -4.36 3.48
N ASP A 12 -7.80 -5.54 3.62
CA ASP A 12 -6.39 -5.70 3.95
C ASP A 12 -5.53 -5.82 2.69
N ILE A 13 -4.50 -4.97 2.61
CA ILE A 13 -3.56 -4.90 1.50
C ILE A 13 -2.17 -5.33 1.98
N HIS A 14 -1.65 -6.40 1.38
CA HIS A 14 -0.39 -7.05 1.72
C HIS A 14 0.68 -6.75 0.66
N CYS A 15 1.51 -5.74 0.96
CA CYS A 15 2.62 -5.32 0.12
C CYS A 15 3.99 -5.51 0.81
N HIS A 16 4.05 -6.29 1.90
CA HIS A 16 5.28 -6.51 2.67
C HIS A 16 6.24 -7.45 1.93
N GLU A 17 7.56 -7.26 2.13
CA GLU A 17 8.60 -8.14 1.58
C GLU A 17 8.63 -8.23 0.05
N ARG A 18 8.22 -7.16 -0.64
CA ARG A 18 8.10 -7.10 -2.11
C ARG A 18 9.25 -6.33 -2.78
N SER A 19 10.26 -5.90 -2.03
CA SER A 19 11.34 -5.03 -2.51
C SER A 19 10.86 -3.70 -3.13
N LEU A 20 9.73 -3.17 -2.64
CA LEU A 20 9.15 -1.92 -3.12
C LEU A 20 10.06 -0.75 -2.75
N ARG A 21 10.24 0.18 -3.70
CA ARG A 21 10.98 1.44 -3.48
C ARG A 21 10.05 2.63 -3.24
N SER A 22 8.76 2.45 -3.49
CA SER A 22 7.70 3.44 -3.26
C SER A 22 6.41 2.74 -2.88
N VAL A 23 5.45 3.49 -2.35
CA VAL A 23 4.09 2.98 -2.13
C VAL A 23 3.44 2.65 -3.49
N PRO A 24 2.80 1.48 -3.67
CA PRO A 24 2.12 1.13 -4.91
C PRO A 24 0.96 2.07 -5.22
N VAL A 25 0.80 2.44 -6.49
CA VAL A 25 -0.38 3.15 -6.97
C VAL A 25 -1.58 2.21 -7.08
N GLY A 26 -2.78 2.77 -6.94
CA GLY A 26 -4.03 1.99 -7.11
C GLY A 26 -4.41 1.16 -5.88
N ILE A 27 -3.93 1.52 -4.68
CA ILE A 27 -4.46 0.98 -3.43
C ILE A 27 -5.96 1.37 -3.32
N PRO A 28 -6.87 0.42 -3.05
CA PRO A 28 -8.29 0.73 -2.88
C PRO A 28 -8.51 1.78 -1.77
N THR A 29 -9.43 2.73 -1.99
CA THR A 29 -9.78 3.74 -0.99
C THR A 29 -10.43 3.15 0.25
N THR A 30 -11.02 1.96 0.14
CA THR A 30 -11.61 1.16 1.23
C THR A 30 -10.56 0.37 2.02
N THR A 31 -9.27 0.66 1.85
CA THR A 31 -8.20 -0.05 2.56
C THR A 31 -8.20 0.38 4.02
N GLN A 32 -8.31 -0.59 4.93
CA GLN A 32 -8.23 -0.35 6.38
C GLN A 32 -6.87 -0.77 6.95
N ILE A 33 -6.18 -1.70 6.28
CA ILE A 33 -4.87 -2.17 6.72
C ILE A 33 -3.93 -2.23 5.52
N LEU A 34 -2.86 -1.44 5.56
CA LEU A 34 -1.82 -1.42 4.53
C LEU A 34 -0.48 -1.92 5.11
N ARG A 35 -0.06 -3.13 4.72
CA ARG A 35 1.21 -3.74 5.17
C ARG A 35 2.32 -3.45 4.17
N LEU A 36 3.25 -2.55 4.54
CA LEU A 36 4.40 -2.12 3.71
C LEU A 36 5.78 -2.48 4.31
N TYR A 37 5.84 -3.26 5.40
CA TYR A 37 7.10 -3.56 6.09
C TYR A 37 8.07 -4.41 5.26
N ARG A 38 9.36 -4.36 5.62
CA ARG A 38 10.46 -5.08 4.95
C ARG A 38 10.54 -4.79 3.44
N ASN A 39 10.35 -3.52 3.08
CA ASN A 39 10.58 -2.99 1.74
C ASN A 39 11.78 -2.03 1.74
N GLN A 40 12.08 -1.44 0.58
CA GLN A 40 13.17 -0.50 0.34
C GLN A 40 12.65 0.95 0.24
N ILE A 41 11.51 1.24 0.87
CA ILE A 41 10.90 2.57 0.87
C ILE A 41 11.68 3.44 1.86
N THR A 42 12.47 4.36 1.35
CA THR A 42 13.28 5.28 2.16
C THR A 42 12.64 6.66 2.34
N LYS A 43 11.60 6.96 1.55
CA LYS A 43 10.88 8.23 1.55
C LYS A 43 9.41 7.97 1.28
N LEU A 44 8.56 8.78 1.91
CA LEU A 44 7.14 8.84 1.64
C LEU A 44 6.87 10.18 0.98
N GLU A 45 6.35 10.15 -0.24
CA GLU A 45 5.94 11.36 -0.94
C GLU A 45 4.75 12.00 -0.19
N LEU A 46 4.71 13.33 -0.21
CA LEU A 46 3.58 14.06 0.37
C LEU A 46 2.29 13.63 -0.31
N GLY A 47 1.27 13.37 0.50
CA GLY A 47 -0.05 12.98 0.03
C GLY A 47 -0.18 11.56 -0.52
N VAL A 48 0.85 10.71 -0.38
CA VAL A 48 0.81 9.32 -0.87
C VAL A 48 -0.30 8.46 -0.26
N PHE A 49 -0.88 8.91 0.86
CA PHE A 49 -2.00 8.25 1.54
C PHE A 49 -3.28 9.09 1.56
N ASP A 50 -3.34 10.25 0.91
CA ASP A 50 -4.49 11.17 0.98
C ASP A 50 -5.79 10.54 0.47
N SER A 51 -5.69 9.58 -0.45
CA SER A 51 -6.84 8.85 -0.98
C SER A 51 -7.31 7.70 -0.06
N LEU A 52 -6.55 7.36 0.99
CA LEU A 52 -6.84 6.25 1.89
C LEU A 52 -7.62 6.75 3.11
N MET A 53 -8.87 7.13 2.88
CA MET A 53 -9.73 7.79 3.88
C MET A 53 -10.10 6.88 5.07
N GLU A 54 -9.98 5.56 4.91
CA GLU A 54 -10.31 4.56 5.94
C GLU A 54 -9.06 3.96 6.63
N LEU A 55 -7.87 4.50 6.36
CA LEU A 55 -6.59 4.00 6.90
C LEU A 55 -6.25 4.58 8.27
#